data_AF-A0A9Q3FKQ5-F1
#
_entry.id   AF-A0A9Q3FKQ5-F1
#
_cell.length_a   1.000
_cell.length_b   1.000
_cell.length_c   1.000
_cell.angle_alpha   90.00
_cell.angle_beta   90.00
_cell.angle_gamma   90.00
#
_symmetry.space_group_name_H-M   'P 1'
#
loop_
_entity.id
_entity.type
_entity.pdbx_description
1 polymer ?
#
loop_
_entity_poly.entity_id
_entity_poly.type
_entity_poly.pdbx_seq_one_letter_code
_entity_poly.pdbx_strand_id
1 'polypeptide(L)'
;MDWVTELPPSGEKSYNACLVIVDRYSKTPIFLPCHKDGTAMDTALLLCSRVTSSTVLFRNIISKRDSKFTSALWTNIHRFFGTKLSFSTAYHSQTDGMAERMIQTLEDMIRRFCAYGLEVKNSDGFTHYWCTIIP
;
A
#
# COMPACT_ATOMS: atom_id res chain seq x y z
N MET A 1 -0.26 3.97 6.92
CA MET A 1 0.18 3.60 5.57
C MET A 1 1.65 3.31 5.65
N ASP A 2 2.07 2.22 5.04
CA ASP A 2 3.45 1.76 5.06
C ASP A 2 3.73 0.87 3.84
N TRP A 3 5.00 0.66 3.52
CA TRP A 3 5.42 -0.07 2.34
C TRP A 3 5.84 -1.50 2.69
N VAL A 4 5.53 -2.42 1.78
CA VAL A 4 6.20 -3.71 1.67
C VAL A 4 7.10 -3.64 0.45
N THR A 5 8.40 -3.78 0.66
CA THR A 5 9.41 -3.71 -0.40
C THR A 5 10.07 -5.07 -0.60
N GLU A 6 10.83 -5.21 -1.69
CA GLU A 6 11.61 -6.43 -1.97
C GLU A 6 10.73 -7.66 -2.21
N LEU A 7 9.52 -7.42 -2.71
CA LEU A 7 8.64 -8.47 -3.18
C LEU A 7 9.19 -9.03 -4.52
N PRO A 8 8.97 -10.32 -4.79
CA PRO A 8 9.32 -10.89 -6.09
C PRO A 8 8.61 -10.11 -7.20
N PRO A 9 9.29 -9.79 -8.33
CA PRO A 9 8.66 -9.08 -9.43
C PRO A 9 7.40 -9.82 -9.93
N SER A 10 6.31 -9.08 -10.14
CA SER A 10 5.01 -9.68 -10.46
C SER A 10 4.18 -8.83 -11.43
N GLY A 11 3.46 -9.54 -12.31
CA GLY A 11 2.63 -8.97 -13.36
C GLY A 11 3.41 -8.48 -14.57
N GLU A 12 2.70 -8.09 -15.62
CA GLU A 12 3.29 -7.51 -16.85
C GLU A 12 4.14 -6.26 -16.55
N LYS A 13 3.75 -5.50 -15.53
CA LYS A 13 4.44 -4.28 -15.08
C LYS A 13 5.61 -4.56 -14.14
N SER A 14 5.87 -5.81 -13.73
CA SER A 14 6.97 -6.18 -12.85
C SER A 14 7.01 -5.38 -11.54
N TYR A 15 5.89 -5.28 -10.84
CA TYR A 15 5.83 -4.62 -9.54
C TYR A 15 6.64 -5.40 -8.50
N ASN A 16 7.43 -4.68 -7.70
CA ASN A 16 8.35 -5.24 -6.70
C ASN A 16 8.13 -4.65 -5.28
N ALA A 17 7.09 -3.85 -5.12
CA ALA A 17 6.67 -3.30 -3.84
C ALA A 17 5.14 -3.13 -3.80
N CYS A 18 4.60 -2.99 -2.60
CA CYS A 18 3.18 -2.70 -2.38
C CYS A 18 3.03 -1.61 -1.32
N LEU A 19 2.25 -0.58 -1.61
CA LEU A 19 1.79 0.37 -0.60
C LEU A 19 0.59 -0.23 0.13
N VAL A 20 0.67 -0.32 1.45
CA VAL A 20 -0.41 -0.83 2.30
C VAL A 20 -1.04 0.32 3.06
N ILE A 21 -2.34 0.50 2.86
CA ILE A 21 -3.15 1.50 3.54
C ILE A 21 -4.24 0.74 4.29
N VAL A 22 -4.40 1.02 5.57
CA VAL A 22 -5.46 0.40 6.37
C VAL A 22 -6.38 1.50 6.86
N ASP A 23 -7.67 1.41 6.54
CA ASP A 23 -8.64 2.28 7.19
C ASP A 23 -8.78 1.87 8.65
N ARG A 24 -8.57 2.83 9.56
CA ARG A 24 -8.65 2.57 11.00
C ARG A 24 -10.09 2.38 11.47
N TYR A 25 -11.10 2.86 10.74
CA TYR A 25 -12.48 2.66 11.12
C TYR A 25 -12.98 1.27 10.68
N SER A 26 -12.99 1.01 9.36
CA SER A 26 -13.51 -0.24 8.81
C SER A 26 -12.57 -1.43 8.97
N LYS A 27 -11.29 -1.18 9.32
CA LYS A 27 -10.20 -2.18 9.32
C LYS A 27 -9.93 -2.80 7.95
N THR A 28 -10.44 -2.18 6.89
CA THR A 28 -10.25 -2.68 5.52
C THR A 28 -8.86 -2.28 5.03
N PRO A 29 -8.04 -3.24 4.58
CA PRO A 29 -6.80 -2.95 3.91
C PRO A 29 -7.06 -2.56 2.45
N ILE A 30 -6.23 -1.67 1.95
CA ILE A 30 -6.11 -1.29 0.56
C ILE A 30 -4.64 -1.51 0.20
N PHE A 31 -4.43 -2.30 -0.82
CA PHE A 31 -3.11 -2.67 -1.30
C PHE A 31 -2.92 -2.08 -2.70
N LEU A 32 -1.83 -1.37 -2.90
CA LEU A 32 -1.54 -0.73 -4.18
C LEU A 32 -0.16 -1.19 -4.66
N PRO A 33 -0.11 -2.10 -5.65
CA PRO A 33 1.14 -2.55 -6.27
C PRO A 33 1.91 -1.39 -6.89
N CYS A 34 3.23 -1.40 -6.73
CA CYS A 34 4.09 -0.29 -7.10
C CYS A 34 5.56 -0.74 -7.25
N HIS A 35 6.43 0.24 -7.47
CA HIS A 35 7.88 0.02 -7.54
C HIS A 35 8.59 0.58 -6.31
N LYS A 36 9.57 -0.16 -5.78
CA LYS A 36 10.46 0.27 -4.68
C LYS A 36 11.12 1.62 -5.00
N ASP A 37 11.51 1.81 -6.25
CA ASP A 37 12.18 3.02 -6.75
C ASP A 37 11.20 4.12 -7.18
N GLY A 38 9.90 3.93 -6.94
CA GLY A 38 8.87 4.92 -7.26
C GLY A 38 9.11 6.24 -6.51
N THR A 39 8.94 7.35 -7.22
CA THR A 39 9.12 8.69 -6.67
C THR A 39 7.96 9.06 -5.73
N ALA A 40 8.13 10.17 -5.00
CA ALA A 40 7.05 10.74 -4.20
C ALA A 40 5.82 11.11 -5.07
N MET A 41 6.06 11.54 -6.32
CA MET A 41 5.01 11.89 -7.27
C MET A 41 4.25 10.65 -7.75
N ASP A 42 4.94 9.56 -8.05
CA ASP A 42 4.30 8.29 -8.45
C ASP A 42 3.40 7.77 -7.33
N THR A 43 3.88 7.83 -6.09
CA THR A 43 3.10 7.43 -4.91
C THR A 43 1.85 8.28 -4.74
N ALA A 44 1.99 9.60 -4.93
CA ALA A 44 0.88 10.52 -4.85
C ALA A 44 -0.16 10.28 -5.94
N LEU A 45 0.27 10.06 -7.19
CA LEU A 45 -0.64 9.74 -8.29
C LEU A 45 -1.39 8.43 -8.02
N LEU A 46 -0.69 7.42 -7.53
CA LEU A 46 -1.24 6.12 -7.15
C LEU A 46 -2.29 6.28 -6.02
N LEU A 47 -2.00 7.07 -4.99
CA LEU A 47 -2.96 7.37 -3.93
C LEU A 47 -4.16 8.17 -4.46
N CYS A 48 -3.91 9.25 -5.21
CA CYS A 48 -4.96 10.10 -5.79
C CYS A 48 -5.89 9.30 -6.67
N SER A 49 -5.35 8.49 -7.59
CA SER A 49 -6.14 7.61 -8.46
C SER A 49 -7.02 6.66 -7.65
N ARG A 50 -6.53 6.13 -6.53
CA ARG A 50 -7.34 5.26 -5.68
C ARG A 50 -8.42 6.03 -4.93
N VAL A 51 -8.08 7.19 -4.37
CA VAL A 51 -9.01 8.08 -3.66
C VAL A 51 -10.12 8.54 -4.59
N THR A 52 -9.80 9.03 -5.80
CA THR A 52 -10.80 9.49 -6.77
C THR A 52 -11.67 8.36 -7.30
N SER A 53 -11.13 7.14 -7.39
CA SER A 53 -11.89 5.95 -7.80
C SER A 53 -12.71 5.34 -6.67
N SER A 54 -12.50 5.74 -5.41
CA SER A 54 -13.19 5.19 -4.25
C SER A 54 -14.16 6.21 -3.65
N THR A 55 -15.25 5.75 -3.04
CA THR A 55 -16.15 6.63 -2.26
C THR A 55 -15.50 7.12 -0.95
N VAL A 56 -14.25 6.75 -0.67
CA VAL A 56 -13.60 6.94 0.63
C VAL A 56 -12.62 8.10 0.58
N LEU A 57 -12.91 9.16 1.34
CA LEU A 57 -12.00 10.27 1.59
C LEU A 57 -11.27 10.08 2.93
N PHE A 58 -9.95 10.00 2.90
CA PHE A 58 -9.14 9.84 4.11
C PHE A 58 -9.03 11.15 4.89
N ARG A 59 -9.75 11.31 6.01
CA ARG A 59 -9.64 12.56 6.82
C ARG A 59 -8.26 12.78 7.44
N ASN A 60 -7.61 11.71 7.88
CA ASN A 60 -6.30 11.76 8.53
C ASN A 60 -5.47 10.54 8.12
N ILE A 61 -4.32 10.79 7.51
CA ILE A 61 -3.38 9.76 7.08
C ILE A 61 -2.23 9.71 8.08
N ILE A 62 -1.92 8.51 8.56
CA ILE A 62 -0.77 8.27 9.43
C ILE A 62 0.26 7.44 8.66
N SER A 63 1.51 7.88 8.65
CA SER A 63 2.62 7.18 7.98
C SER A 63 3.90 7.25 8.79
N LYS A 64 4.83 6.34 8.51
CA LYS A 64 6.22 6.46 8.98
C LYS A 64 6.88 7.69 8.34
N ARG A 65 7.90 8.25 9.00
CA ARG A 65 8.71 9.35 8.44
C ARG A 65 9.59 8.85 7.30
N ASP A 66 8.98 8.66 6.13
CA ASP A 66 9.70 8.40 4.90
C ASP A 66 9.85 9.69 4.09
N SER A 67 11.03 9.88 3.49
CA SER A 67 11.33 10.98 2.56
C SER A 67 10.27 11.15 1.46
N LYS A 68 9.66 10.04 1.04
CA LYS A 68 8.59 10.01 0.04
C LYS A 68 7.34 10.73 0.54
N PHE A 69 7.04 10.68 1.83
CA PHE A 69 5.87 11.33 2.47
C PHE A 69 6.15 12.71 3.05
N THR A 70 7.41 13.11 3.19
CA THR A 70 7.80 14.44 3.70
C THR A 70 8.00 15.49 2.61
N SER A 71 7.78 15.15 1.33
CA SER A 71 7.97 16.11 0.23
C SER A 71 6.90 17.21 0.21
N ALA A 72 7.24 18.37 -0.34
CA ALA A 72 6.30 19.49 -0.49
C ALA A 72 5.05 19.10 -1.29
N LEU A 73 5.20 18.13 -2.19
CA LEU A 73 4.12 17.54 -2.98
C LEU A 73 3.03 16.93 -2.09
N TRP A 74 3.39 16.16 -1.06
CA TRP A 74 2.41 15.59 -0.13
C TRP A 74 1.69 16.66 0.69
N THR A 75 2.42 17.68 1.13
CA THR A 75 1.80 18.79 1.87
C THR A 75 0.72 19.49 1.02
N ASN A 76 0.98 19.69 -0.27
CA ASN A 76 0.03 20.29 -1.20
C ASN A 76 -1.17 19.38 -1.49
N ILE A 77 -0.96 18.07 -1.65
CA ILE A 77 -2.03 17.08 -1.83
C ILE A 77 -2.96 17.05 -0.62
N HIS A 78 -2.38 17.00 0.58
CA HIS A 78 -3.14 17.03 1.83
C HIS A 78 -3.97 18.31 1.97
N ARG A 79 -3.38 19.46 1.61
CA ARG A 79 -4.11 20.75 1.57
C ARG A 79 -5.25 20.71 0.55
N PHE A 80 -5.03 20.15 -0.64
CA PHE A 80 -6.03 20.07 -1.70
C PHE A 80 -7.24 19.20 -1.29
N PHE A 81 -7.00 18.02 -0.72
CA PHE A 81 -8.07 17.12 -0.26
C PHE A 81 -8.66 17.50 1.11
N GLY A 82 -8.12 18.53 1.79
CA GLY A 82 -8.53 18.91 3.14
C GLY A 82 -8.19 17.86 4.21
N THR A 83 -7.16 17.05 3.96
CA THR A 83 -6.77 15.91 4.80
C THR A 83 -5.52 16.27 5.60
N LYS A 84 -5.34 15.67 6.77
CA LYS A 84 -4.13 15.87 7.58
C LYS A 84 -3.19 14.68 7.40
N LEU A 85 -1.89 14.97 7.25
CA LEU A 85 -0.82 13.97 7.36
C LEU A 85 -0.24 14.04 8.76
N SER A 86 -0.15 12.90 9.43
CA SER A 86 0.54 12.76 10.72
C SER A 86 1.59 11.69 10.60
N PHE A 87 2.75 11.91 11.22
CA PHE A 87 3.81 10.92 11.24
C PHE A 87 3.75 10.10 12.53
N SER A 88 3.87 8.76 12.42
CA SER A 88 4.06 7.92 13.61
C SER A 88 5.40 8.27 14.26
N THR A 89 5.41 8.35 15.59
CA THR A 89 6.66 8.49 16.36
C THR A 89 7.22 7.10 16.65
N ALA A 90 8.55 6.98 16.68
CA ALA A 90 9.25 5.71 16.90
C ALA A 90 8.84 4.97 18.20
N TYR A 91 8.21 5.67 19.15
CA TYR A 91 7.79 5.16 20.45
C TYR A 91 6.28 4.90 20.59
N HIS A 92 5.49 4.99 19.51
CA HIS A 92 4.04 4.74 19.52
C HIS A 92 3.62 3.69 18.47
N SER A 93 4.18 2.49 18.62
CA SER A 93 3.85 1.29 17.85
C SER A 93 2.36 0.92 17.85
N GLN A 94 1.55 1.44 18.77
CA GLN A 94 0.11 1.17 18.82
C GLN A 94 -0.67 1.74 17.62
N THR A 95 -0.20 2.85 17.03
CA THR A 95 -0.86 3.48 15.88
C THR A 95 -0.48 2.81 14.57
N ASP A 96 0.77 2.34 14.48
CA ASP A 96 1.32 1.61 13.32
C ASP A 96 1.00 0.12 13.36
N GLY A 97 0.75 -0.44 14.55
CA GLY A 97 0.59 -1.88 14.75
C GLY A 97 -0.61 -2.50 14.02
N MET A 98 -1.54 -1.71 13.48
CA MET A 98 -2.57 -2.22 12.56
C MET A 98 -2.05 -2.39 11.13
N ALA A 99 -1.29 -1.40 10.63
CA ALA A 99 -0.66 -1.51 9.33
C ALA A 99 0.43 -2.59 9.36
N GLU A 100 1.23 -2.66 10.42
CA GLU A 100 2.29 -3.66 10.59
C GLU A 100 1.73 -5.09 10.64
N ARG A 101 0.65 -5.34 11.39
CA ARG A 101 -0.02 -6.66 11.39
C ARG A 101 -0.57 -7.03 10.02
N MET A 102 -1.10 -6.06 9.29
CA MET A 102 -1.60 -6.29 7.93
C MET A 102 -0.45 -6.59 6.96
N ILE A 103 0.67 -5.90 7.10
CA ILE A 103 1.89 -6.16 6.32
C ILE A 103 2.41 -7.57 6.58
N GLN A 104 2.50 -8.01 7.84
CA GLN A 104 2.89 -9.38 8.18
C GLN A 104 1.96 -10.41 7.55
N THR A 105 0.64 -10.15 7.58
CA THR A 105 -0.36 -11.03 6.96
C THR A 105 -0.18 -11.09 5.44
N LEU A 106 0.09 -9.95 4.79
CA LEU A 106 0.36 -9.86 3.35
C LEU A 106 1.65 -10.61 2.99
N GLU A 107 2.74 -10.42 3.73
CA GLU A 107 4.01 -11.12 3.50
C GLU A 107 3.87 -12.63 3.63
N ASP A 108 3.18 -13.10 4.67
CA ASP A 108 2.90 -14.53 4.85
C ASP A 108 2.04 -15.09 3.71
N MET A 109 1.04 -14.32 3.25
CA MET A 109 0.21 -14.71 2.11
C MET A 109 1.04 -14.84 0.83
N ILE A 110 1.87 -13.85 0.51
CA ILE A 110 2.75 -13.86 -0.67
C ILE A 110 3.76 -15.00 -0.57
N ARG A 111 4.37 -15.20 0.61
CA ARG A 111 5.34 -16.28 0.82
C ARG A 111 4.72 -17.65 0.60
N ARG A 112 3.51 -17.89 1.11
CA ARG A 112 2.77 -19.15 0.88
C ARG A 112 2.39 -19.29 -0.59
N PHE A 113 1.91 -18.23 -1.22
CA PHE A 113 1.59 -18.23 -2.65
C PHE A 113 2.79 -18.64 -3.50
N CYS A 114 3.97 -18.03 -3.27
CA CYS A 114 5.21 -18.36 -3.95
C CYS A 114 5.70 -19.77 -3.64
N ALA A 115 5.59 -20.23 -2.39
CA ALA A 115 6.08 -21.56 -1.98
C ALA A 115 5.23 -22.72 -2.51
N TYR A 116 3.91 -22.54 -2.54
CA TYR A 116 2.97 -23.58 -2.96
C TYR A 116 2.61 -23.49 -4.45
N GLY A 117 3.12 -22.49 -5.18
CA GLY A 117 2.74 -22.26 -6.58
C GLY A 117 1.24 -22.14 -6.76
N LEU A 118 0.54 -21.56 -5.77
CA LEU A 118 -0.92 -21.55 -5.74
C LEU A 118 -1.46 -20.88 -7.00
N GLU A 119 -2.03 -21.68 -7.90
CA GLU A 119 -2.56 -21.16 -9.14
C GLU A 119 -3.93 -20.53 -8.86
N VAL A 120 -3.99 -19.20 -8.82
CA VAL A 120 -5.28 -18.52 -8.73
C VAL A 120 -5.91 -18.50 -10.12
N LYS A 121 -7.03 -19.20 -10.24
CA LYS A 121 -7.75 -19.39 -11.50
C LYS A 121 -8.65 -18.18 -11.75
N ASN A 122 -8.14 -17.19 -12.48
CA ASN A 122 -8.99 -16.17 -13.10
C ASN A 122 -9.63 -16.71 -14.39
N SER A 123 -10.56 -15.94 -14.96
CA SER A 123 -11.32 -16.27 -16.19
C SER A 123 -10.43 -16.67 -17.38
N ASP A 124 -9.16 -16.27 -17.37
CA ASP A 124 -8.23 -16.40 -18.50
C ASP A 124 -7.23 -17.56 -18.32
N GLY A 125 -7.33 -18.33 -17.23
CA GLY A 125 -6.45 -19.45 -16.93
C GLY A 125 -5.17 -19.03 -16.21
N PHE A 126 -5.01 -19.55 -14.99
CA PHE A 126 -3.80 -19.58 -14.14
C PHE A 126 -2.93 -18.31 -14.12
N THR A 127 -3.09 -17.49 -13.08
CA THR A 127 -2.19 -16.35 -12.86
C THR A 127 -1.23 -16.62 -11.70
N HIS A 128 0.08 -16.50 -11.95
CA HIS A 128 1.18 -16.70 -10.98
C HIS A 128 1.66 -15.40 -10.31
N TYR A 129 0.88 -14.32 -10.43
CA TYR A 129 1.29 -12.99 -9.99
C TYR A 129 0.69 -12.68 -8.61
N TRP A 130 1.51 -12.34 -7.62
CA TRP A 130 0.97 -11.94 -6.31
C TRP A 130 0.13 -10.64 -6.41
N CYS A 131 0.29 -9.86 -7.48
CA CYS A 131 -0.56 -8.69 -7.68
C CYS A 131 -2.03 -9.07 -7.94
N THR A 132 -2.34 -10.29 -8.38
CA THR A 132 -3.71 -10.74 -8.65
C THR A 132 -4.42 -11.36 -7.46
N ILE A 133 -3.69 -11.69 -6.40
CA ILE A 133 -4.28 -12.21 -5.15
C ILE A 133 -4.68 -11.10 -4.18
N ILE A 134 -4.32 -9.86 -4.53
CA ILE A 134 -4.63 -8.68 -3.75
C ILE A 134 -6.07 -8.23 -4.06
N PRO A 135 -6.91 -7.98 -3.03
CA PRO A 135 -8.28 -7.48 -3.19
C PRO A 135 -8.37 -6.00 -3.59
#